data_AF-A0A965LH51-F1
#
_entry.id   AF-A0A965LH51-F1
#
_cell.length_a   1.000
_cell.length_b   1.000
_cell.length_c   1.000
_cell.angle_alpha   90.00
_cell.angle_beta   90.00
_cell.angle_gamma   90.00
#
_symmetry.space_group_name_H-M   'P 1'
#
loop_
_entity.id
_entity.type
_entity.pdbx_description
1 polymer ?
#
loop_
_entity_poly.entity_id
_entity_poly.type
_entity_poly.pdbx_seq_one_letter_code
_entity_poly.pdbx_strand_id
1 'polypeptide(L)'
;MVGLGSLNLLGASERIAWQLPTENDGLFQNQNGRFFQPTISRRLISGMFGFVRTSEPEPARIFEHFHKGIDIRALHRDARGEPTDVVRASAEGEVVRVNPDEKISDYGKQVIVRHLWGEQPVYTIYGHLASISVDVGQKVAAGDPLGIMGWTGPGLSRDRAHLHFEIAFQINPKFDEWVKAEKPGRLWEPNRHGEWNGLNLMGIDPVPLLKAANEENSLTWKEALSKQPGGFTVRVPTFEGTPTWMRWIERKSPSAQPLSWDIEMTPWGLPLRMEAGGEVVAEPVLVANPGKPSEGKYYCRGLVQADGKGGMKLSKFGRQTMEMMLYTVSTPSP
;
A
#
# COMPACT_ATOMS: atom_id res chain seq x y z
N MET A 1 0.34 37.62 -39.04
CA MET A 1 -0.80 36.75 -38.66
C MET A 1 -0.70 35.53 -39.54
N VAL A 2 -0.39 34.32 -39.06
CA VAL A 2 -0.88 33.61 -37.88
C VAL A 2 0.29 32.90 -37.21
N GLY A 3 0.41 33.02 -35.89
CA GLY A 3 1.48 32.41 -35.11
C GLY A 3 1.29 30.89 -35.01
N LEU A 4 2.38 30.17 -35.23
CA LEU A 4 2.52 28.76 -34.87
C LEU A 4 2.33 28.63 -33.35
N GLY A 5 1.18 28.07 -32.96
CA GLY A 5 0.91 27.69 -31.59
C GLY A 5 1.86 26.57 -31.17
N SER A 6 2.61 26.86 -30.12
CA SER A 6 3.55 25.97 -29.43
C SER A 6 2.93 24.61 -29.13
N LEU A 7 3.62 23.53 -29.53
CA LEU A 7 3.37 22.18 -29.03
C LEU A 7 3.54 22.20 -27.50
N ASN A 8 2.46 21.92 -26.76
CA ASN A 8 2.54 21.54 -25.35
C ASN A 8 3.24 20.18 -25.26
N LEU A 9 4.49 20.18 -24.78
CA LEU A 9 5.21 18.99 -24.36
C LEU A 9 4.55 18.40 -23.09
N LEU A 10 3.92 17.23 -23.25
CA LEU A 10 3.79 16.12 -22.29
C LEU A 10 3.62 16.47 -20.79
N GLY A 11 2.38 16.61 -20.34
CA GLY A 11 2.01 16.38 -18.94
C GLY A 11 1.67 14.90 -18.73
N ALA A 12 2.08 14.32 -17.61
CA ALA A 12 1.61 12.98 -17.22
C ALA A 12 0.08 12.99 -17.05
N SER A 13 -0.60 11.96 -17.55
CA SER A 13 -2.04 11.84 -17.39
C SER A 13 -2.41 11.77 -15.91
N GLU A 14 -3.36 12.59 -15.46
CA GLU A 14 -3.93 12.52 -14.10
C GLU A 14 -4.67 11.20 -13.82
N ARG A 15 -4.87 10.35 -14.85
CA ARG A 15 -5.60 9.07 -14.78
C ARG A 15 -4.72 7.95 -15.34
N ILE A 16 -4.72 6.80 -14.67
CA ILE A 16 -4.05 5.58 -15.15
C ILE A 16 -5.10 4.56 -15.59
N ALA A 17 -4.93 4.02 -16.79
CA ALA A 17 -5.70 2.87 -17.30
C ALA A 17 -5.13 1.57 -16.74
N TRP A 18 -5.41 1.31 -15.45
CA TRP A 18 -4.99 0.08 -14.78
C TRP A 18 -5.59 -1.15 -15.45
N GLN A 19 -4.75 -2.06 -15.93
CA GLN A 19 -5.21 -3.35 -16.46
C GLN A 19 -4.91 -4.49 -15.50
N LEU A 20 -5.56 -5.63 -15.72
CA LEU A 20 -5.28 -6.84 -14.96
C LEU A 20 -3.82 -7.28 -15.18
N PRO A 21 -3.11 -7.67 -14.10
CA PRO A 21 -1.72 -8.09 -14.19
C PRO A 21 -1.54 -9.54 -14.66
N THR A 22 -2.63 -10.25 -14.95
CA THR A 22 -2.66 -11.60 -15.51
C THR A 22 -3.83 -11.70 -16.50
N GLU A 23 -3.92 -12.82 -17.22
CA GLU A 23 -5.05 -13.11 -18.12
C GLU A 23 -6.37 -13.41 -17.38
N ASN A 24 -6.35 -13.53 -16.05
CA ASN A 24 -7.54 -13.86 -15.26
C ASN A 24 -8.50 -12.67 -15.17
N ASP A 25 -9.48 -12.63 -16.06
CA ASP A 25 -10.52 -11.59 -16.16
C ASP A 25 -11.78 -11.85 -15.33
N GLY A 26 -11.74 -12.86 -14.45
CA GLY A 26 -12.88 -13.24 -13.61
C GLY A 26 -13.43 -12.09 -12.77
N LEU A 27 -12.62 -11.07 -12.45
CA LEU A 27 -13.06 -9.85 -11.76
C LEU A 27 -14.11 -9.06 -12.55
N PHE A 28 -13.93 -8.94 -13.87
CA PHE A 28 -14.79 -8.17 -14.76
C PHE A 28 -16.04 -8.94 -15.15
N GLN A 29 -15.97 -10.27 -15.12
CA GLN A 29 -17.12 -11.15 -15.35
C GLN A 29 -17.95 -11.42 -14.08
N ASN A 30 -17.68 -10.73 -12.96
CA ASN A 30 -18.27 -10.98 -11.63
C ASN A 30 -18.11 -12.44 -11.14
N GLN A 31 -17.07 -13.13 -11.59
CA GLN A 31 -16.71 -14.50 -11.21
C GLN A 31 -15.65 -14.49 -10.10
N ASN A 32 -15.95 -13.82 -8.98
CA ASN A 32 -14.99 -13.64 -7.88
C ASN A 32 -14.35 -14.95 -7.39
N GLY A 33 -15.10 -16.06 -7.38
CA GLY A 33 -14.60 -17.39 -6.99
C GLY A 33 -13.52 -17.98 -7.91
N ARG A 34 -13.44 -17.50 -9.15
CA ARG A 34 -12.40 -17.86 -10.13
C ARG A 34 -11.25 -16.85 -10.15
N PHE A 35 -11.48 -15.64 -9.66
CA PHE A 35 -10.49 -14.57 -9.62
C PHE A 35 -9.66 -14.56 -8.34
N PHE A 36 -10.29 -14.53 -7.16
CA PHE A 36 -9.56 -14.46 -5.90
C PHE A 36 -9.07 -15.84 -5.46
N GLN A 37 -7.81 -15.92 -5.07
CA GLN A 37 -7.23 -17.10 -4.42
C GLN A 37 -7.38 -16.97 -2.90
N PRO A 38 -8.21 -17.79 -2.25
CA PRO A 38 -8.31 -17.76 -0.79
C PRO A 38 -7.05 -18.32 -0.12
N THR A 39 -6.80 -17.86 1.10
CA THR A 39 -5.82 -18.42 2.04
C THR A 39 -6.22 -19.83 2.51
N ILE A 40 -5.47 -20.40 3.46
CA ILE A 40 -5.77 -21.72 4.05
C ILE A 40 -7.16 -21.79 4.71
N SER A 41 -7.73 -20.65 5.13
CA SER A 41 -9.11 -20.54 5.62
C SER A 41 -10.18 -20.91 4.59
N ARG A 42 -9.82 -20.97 3.29
CA ARG A 42 -10.72 -21.22 2.14
C ARG A 42 -11.80 -20.18 1.92
N ARG A 43 -11.83 -19.12 2.74
CA ARG A 43 -12.77 -18.01 2.57
C ARG A 43 -12.33 -17.13 1.44
N LEU A 44 -13.21 -16.93 0.46
CA LEU A 44 -12.91 -16.11 -0.71
C LEU A 44 -12.41 -14.71 -0.33
N ILE A 45 -13.06 -14.12 0.68
CA ILE A 45 -12.71 -12.78 1.18
C ILE A 45 -11.25 -12.69 1.63
N SER A 46 -10.63 -13.78 2.08
CA SER A 46 -9.25 -13.76 2.61
C SER A 46 -8.17 -13.47 1.56
N GLY A 47 -8.50 -13.57 0.26
CA GLY A 47 -7.66 -13.14 -0.86
C GLY A 47 -8.00 -11.72 -1.38
N MET A 48 -8.95 -11.01 -0.76
CA MET A 48 -9.31 -9.64 -1.12
C MET A 48 -8.52 -8.62 -0.31
N PHE A 49 -8.56 -7.33 -0.67
CA PHE A 49 -7.92 -6.27 0.10
C PHE A 49 -8.62 -6.04 1.44
N GLY A 50 -7.85 -5.67 2.48
CA GLY A 50 -8.38 -5.17 3.74
C GLY A 50 -8.24 -6.12 4.93
N PHE A 51 -8.98 -5.86 6.01
CA PHE A 51 -9.05 -6.73 7.19
C PHE A 51 -9.91 -7.95 6.89
N VAL A 52 -9.32 -8.90 6.16
CA VAL A 52 -10.03 -10.05 5.61
C VAL A 52 -9.44 -11.40 6.02
N ARG A 53 -8.32 -11.38 6.77
CA ARG A 53 -7.63 -12.59 7.26
C ARG A 53 -7.90 -12.76 8.77
N THR A 54 -8.28 -13.97 9.17
CA THR A 54 -8.68 -14.33 10.54
C THR A 54 -7.92 -15.58 10.99
N SER A 55 -7.71 -15.75 12.29
CA SER A 55 -7.46 -17.06 12.88
C SER A 55 -8.79 -17.65 13.36
N GLU A 56 -8.96 -18.99 13.27
CA GLU A 56 -10.21 -19.72 13.58
C GLU A 56 -10.88 -19.27 14.91
N PRO A 57 -12.23 -19.34 15.08
CA PRO A 57 -13.20 -20.16 14.31
C PRO A 57 -14.14 -19.41 13.37
N GLU A 58 -14.89 -20.18 12.58
CA GLU A 58 -15.85 -19.70 11.57
C GLU A 58 -17.32 -19.64 12.08
N PRO A 59 -18.13 -18.61 11.73
CA PRO A 59 -17.75 -17.42 10.96
C PRO A 59 -16.90 -16.46 11.79
N ALA A 60 -15.90 -15.85 11.15
CA ALA A 60 -15.01 -14.92 11.84
C ALA A 60 -15.77 -13.76 12.48
N ARG A 61 -15.51 -13.54 13.77
CA ARG A 61 -16.00 -12.38 14.52
C ARG A 61 -15.00 -11.21 14.46
N ILE A 62 -13.73 -11.49 14.20
CA ILE A 62 -12.63 -10.53 14.16
C ILE A 62 -11.67 -10.91 13.02
N PHE A 63 -11.24 -9.92 12.25
CA PHE A 63 -10.20 -10.08 11.24
C PHE A 63 -8.89 -9.46 11.76
N GLU A 64 -7.93 -10.32 12.05
CA GLU A 64 -6.73 -9.97 12.81
C GLU A 64 -5.61 -9.40 11.92
N HIS A 65 -5.62 -9.75 10.64
CA HIS A 65 -4.57 -9.41 9.70
C HIS A 65 -5.10 -8.62 8.51
N PHE A 66 -4.44 -7.50 8.24
CA PHE A 66 -4.68 -6.67 7.07
C PHE A 66 -3.97 -7.26 5.85
N HIS A 67 -4.71 -7.49 4.77
CA HIS A 67 -4.19 -7.86 3.48
C HIS A 67 -4.02 -6.60 2.61
N LYS A 68 -2.78 -6.28 2.24
CA LYS A 68 -2.40 -5.02 1.57
C LYS A 68 -2.68 -4.99 0.07
N GLY A 69 -3.15 -6.10 -0.49
CA GLY A 69 -3.42 -6.27 -1.92
C GLY A 69 -4.53 -7.26 -2.17
N ILE A 70 -4.52 -7.85 -3.36
CA ILE A 70 -5.41 -8.92 -3.78
C ILE A 70 -4.59 -10.12 -4.23
N ASP A 71 -5.11 -11.32 -3.98
CA ASP A 71 -4.50 -12.57 -4.39
C ASP A 71 -5.24 -13.10 -5.64
N ILE A 72 -4.59 -13.02 -6.80
CA ILE A 72 -5.17 -13.38 -8.11
C ILE A 72 -4.80 -14.82 -8.47
N ARG A 73 -5.82 -15.64 -8.70
CA ARG A 73 -5.71 -17.07 -8.96
C ARG A 73 -5.07 -17.37 -10.31
N ALA A 74 -4.23 -18.41 -10.35
CA ALA A 74 -3.71 -18.99 -11.60
C ALA A 74 -4.83 -19.53 -12.49
N LEU A 75 -4.78 -19.23 -13.79
CA LEU A 75 -5.62 -19.86 -14.80
C LEU A 75 -4.96 -21.13 -15.37
N HIS A 76 -3.64 -21.09 -15.56
CA HIS A 76 -2.94 -22.10 -16.35
C HIS A 76 -1.93 -22.84 -15.49
N ARG A 77 -1.89 -24.16 -15.62
CA ARG A 77 -0.91 -25.01 -14.93
C ARG A 77 -0.31 -26.03 -15.88
N ASP A 78 0.96 -26.35 -15.68
CA ASP A 78 1.62 -27.41 -16.42
C ASP A 78 1.23 -28.81 -15.91
N ALA A 79 1.81 -29.86 -16.51
CA ALA A 79 1.56 -31.26 -16.11
C ALA A 79 2.02 -31.60 -14.67
N ARG A 80 2.88 -30.77 -14.06
CA ARG A 80 3.32 -30.89 -12.68
C ARG A 80 2.46 -30.06 -11.72
N GLY A 81 1.47 -29.34 -12.25
CA GLY A 81 0.60 -28.44 -11.50
C GLY A 81 1.24 -27.09 -11.18
N GLU A 82 2.39 -26.75 -11.76
CA GLU A 82 3.02 -25.45 -11.57
C GLU A 82 2.25 -24.37 -12.35
N PRO A 83 2.01 -23.19 -11.76
CA PRO A 83 1.40 -22.07 -12.48
C PRO A 83 2.26 -21.64 -13.66
N THR A 84 1.63 -21.28 -14.78
CA THR A 84 2.31 -20.84 -16.01
C THR A 84 1.87 -19.46 -16.48
N ASP A 85 0.93 -18.83 -15.75
CA ASP A 85 0.43 -17.49 -16.01
C ASP A 85 1.57 -16.46 -16.08
N VAL A 86 1.61 -15.71 -17.17
CA VAL A 86 2.51 -14.56 -17.32
C VAL A 86 1.96 -13.41 -16.48
N VAL A 87 2.82 -12.86 -15.62
CA VAL A 87 2.54 -11.65 -14.83
C VAL A 87 3.00 -10.44 -15.62
N ARG A 88 2.14 -9.44 -15.75
CA ARG A 88 2.30 -8.27 -16.62
C ARG A 88 2.22 -6.96 -15.85
N ALA A 89 2.91 -5.94 -16.36
CA ALA A 89 2.78 -4.58 -15.87
C ALA A 89 1.33 -4.10 -16.03
N SER A 90 0.75 -3.58 -14.95
CA SER A 90 -0.64 -3.11 -14.88
C SER A 90 -0.81 -1.71 -15.48
N ALA A 91 0.29 -0.99 -15.63
CA ALA A 91 0.37 0.30 -16.32
C ALA A 91 1.82 0.53 -16.75
N GLU A 92 2.04 1.54 -17.60
CA GLU A 92 3.40 1.98 -17.94
C GLU A 92 4.15 2.49 -16.71
N GLY A 93 5.47 2.27 -16.66
CA GLY A 93 6.25 2.67 -15.51
C GLY A 93 7.72 2.28 -15.59
N GLU A 94 8.37 2.28 -14.45
CA GLU A 94 9.77 1.90 -14.28
C GLU A 94 9.92 0.89 -13.15
N VAL A 95 10.63 -0.20 -13.39
CA VAL A 95 10.95 -1.19 -12.37
C VAL A 95 11.90 -0.55 -11.35
N VAL A 96 11.47 -0.40 -10.10
CA VAL A 96 12.27 0.25 -9.04
C VAL A 96 12.84 -0.76 -8.04
N ARG A 97 12.33 -2.00 -8.04
CA ARG A 97 12.84 -3.08 -7.20
C ARG A 97 12.56 -4.42 -7.85
N VAL A 98 13.59 -5.28 -7.82
CA VAL A 98 13.51 -6.70 -8.16
C VAL A 98 14.06 -7.50 -7.00
N ASN A 99 13.25 -8.35 -6.37
CA ASN A 99 13.67 -9.30 -5.34
C ASN A 99 13.68 -10.73 -5.89
N PRO A 100 14.84 -11.32 -6.20
CA PRO A 100 14.91 -12.70 -6.68
C PRO A 100 14.99 -13.73 -5.54
N ASP A 101 15.23 -13.31 -4.30
CA ASP A 101 15.37 -14.19 -3.14
C ASP A 101 14.02 -14.44 -2.45
N GLU A 102 13.54 -15.68 -2.54
CA GLU A 102 12.26 -16.13 -1.98
C GLU A 102 12.20 -16.14 -0.44
N LYS A 103 13.35 -16.01 0.26
CA LYS A 103 13.45 -16.19 1.71
C LYS A 103 13.52 -14.90 2.50
N ILE A 104 13.75 -13.76 1.84
CA ILE A 104 13.96 -12.47 2.53
C ILE A 104 12.72 -11.59 2.60
N SER A 105 11.62 -12.02 1.99
CA SER A 105 10.38 -11.26 1.88
C SER A 105 9.17 -12.16 2.09
N ASP A 106 8.15 -11.65 2.78
CA ASP A 106 6.83 -12.29 2.81
C ASP A 106 6.20 -12.33 1.42
N TYR A 107 6.65 -11.47 0.50
CA TYR A 107 6.25 -11.47 -0.91
C TYR A 107 6.97 -12.54 -1.75
N GLY A 108 7.92 -13.30 -1.18
CA GLY A 108 8.77 -14.20 -1.98
C GLY A 108 9.53 -13.43 -3.06
N LYS A 109 9.60 -13.99 -4.27
CA LYS A 109 10.12 -13.26 -5.44
C LYS A 109 9.16 -12.15 -5.83
N GLN A 110 9.67 -10.95 -6.03
CA GLN A 110 8.85 -9.75 -6.16
C GLN A 110 9.41 -8.77 -7.18
N VAL A 111 8.52 -8.08 -7.89
CA VAL A 111 8.82 -6.89 -8.70
C VAL A 111 7.99 -5.72 -8.16
N ILE A 112 8.59 -4.53 -8.10
CA ILE A 112 7.86 -3.28 -7.84
C ILE A 112 8.07 -2.34 -9.03
N VAL A 113 6.97 -1.85 -9.59
CA VAL A 113 6.97 -0.88 -10.68
C VAL A 113 6.44 0.45 -10.16
N ARG A 114 7.19 1.53 -10.40
CA ARG A 114 6.76 2.91 -10.15
C ARG A 114 6.03 3.44 -11.37
N HIS A 115 4.87 4.03 -11.13
CA HIS A 115 4.06 4.75 -12.10
C HIS A 115 3.92 6.20 -11.69
N LEU A 116 3.54 7.05 -12.65
CA LEU A 116 3.15 8.43 -12.40
C LEU A 116 1.63 8.54 -12.58
N TRP A 117 0.92 8.78 -11.48
CA TRP A 117 -0.53 9.03 -11.49
C TRP A 117 -0.73 10.54 -11.40
N GLY A 118 -0.76 11.21 -12.56
CA GLY A 118 -0.42 12.63 -12.61
C GLY A 118 1.03 12.85 -12.18
N GLU A 119 1.26 13.82 -11.30
CA GLU A 119 2.60 14.05 -10.71
C GLU A 119 2.90 13.14 -9.51
N GLN A 120 1.92 12.34 -9.07
CA GLN A 120 2.03 11.54 -7.84
C GLN A 120 2.63 10.16 -8.13
N PRO A 121 3.80 9.81 -7.56
CA PRO A 121 4.31 8.45 -7.64
C PRO A 121 3.37 7.46 -6.94
N VAL A 122 3.06 6.37 -7.64
CA VAL A 122 2.33 5.22 -7.11
C VAL A 122 3.05 3.95 -7.55
N TYR A 123 2.94 2.89 -6.76
CA TYR A 123 3.71 1.68 -6.95
C TYR A 123 2.79 0.48 -7.10
N THR A 124 3.03 -0.36 -8.09
CA THR A 124 2.44 -1.69 -8.14
C THR A 124 3.43 -2.72 -7.62
N ILE A 125 2.93 -3.67 -6.84
CA ILE A 125 3.73 -4.76 -6.28
C ILE A 125 3.22 -6.07 -6.86
N TYR A 126 4.16 -6.89 -7.37
CA TYR A 126 3.91 -8.21 -7.94
C TYR A 126 4.68 -9.25 -7.13
N GLY A 127 4.00 -9.97 -6.24
CA GLY A 127 4.60 -10.96 -5.34
C GLY A 127 4.42 -12.41 -5.79
N HIS A 128 5.08 -13.30 -5.07
CA HIS A 128 5.01 -14.76 -5.17
C HIS A 128 5.45 -15.34 -6.51
N LEU A 129 6.26 -14.61 -7.27
CA LEU A 129 6.66 -15.02 -8.62
C LEU A 129 7.50 -16.31 -8.61
N ALA A 130 7.39 -17.12 -9.67
CA ALA A 130 8.28 -18.26 -9.90
C ALA A 130 9.60 -17.80 -10.53
N SER A 131 9.52 -16.86 -11.48
CA SER A 131 10.65 -16.25 -12.17
C SER A 131 10.39 -14.78 -12.46
N ILE A 132 11.46 -14.03 -12.68
CA ILE A 132 11.45 -12.60 -12.99
C ILE A 132 12.18 -12.42 -14.32
N SER A 133 11.66 -11.58 -15.20
CA SER A 133 12.20 -11.33 -16.56
C SER A 133 12.56 -9.87 -16.81
N VAL A 134 12.72 -9.07 -15.75
CA VAL A 134 13.00 -7.64 -15.81
C VAL A 134 14.08 -7.23 -14.80
N ASP A 135 14.73 -6.11 -15.08
CA ASP A 135 15.78 -5.52 -14.23
C ASP A 135 15.37 -4.18 -13.63
N VAL A 136 15.99 -3.79 -12.52
CA VAL A 136 15.80 -2.45 -11.93
C VAL A 136 16.25 -1.37 -12.92
N GLY A 137 15.45 -0.32 -13.07
CA GLY A 137 15.62 0.77 -14.03
C GLY A 137 14.95 0.52 -15.37
N GLN A 138 14.48 -0.70 -15.64
CA GLN A 138 13.78 -1.01 -16.89
C GLN A 138 12.45 -0.24 -16.99
N LYS A 139 12.25 0.44 -18.12
CA LYS A 139 10.95 1.01 -18.49
C LYS A 139 10.07 -0.09 -19.05
N VAL A 140 8.81 -0.10 -18.62
CA VAL A 140 7.80 -1.08 -19.05
C VAL A 140 6.56 -0.33 -19.53
N ALA A 141 5.96 -0.79 -20.61
CA ALA A 141 4.62 -0.40 -21.02
C ALA A 141 3.57 -1.24 -20.27
N ALA A 142 2.32 -0.79 -20.29
CA ALA A 142 1.22 -1.63 -19.84
C ALA A 142 1.18 -2.93 -20.67
N GLY A 143 1.29 -4.09 -20.01
CA GLY A 143 1.16 -5.41 -20.63
C GLY A 143 2.48 -6.13 -20.81
N ASP A 144 3.59 -5.41 -20.64
CA ASP A 144 4.91 -5.99 -20.71
C ASP A 144 5.08 -7.09 -19.66
N PRO A 145 5.69 -8.23 -20.04
CA PRO A 145 5.91 -9.34 -19.13
C PRO A 145 6.94 -8.97 -18.05
N LEU A 146 6.58 -9.20 -16.80
CA LEU A 146 7.45 -9.00 -15.62
C LEU A 146 8.04 -10.31 -15.11
N GLY A 147 7.35 -11.42 -15.33
CA GLY A 147 7.75 -12.73 -14.86
C GLY A 147 6.63 -13.77 -14.99
N ILE A 148 6.81 -14.90 -14.33
CA ILE A 148 5.82 -15.99 -14.27
C ILE A 148 5.28 -16.10 -12.85
N MET A 149 3.97 -16.28 -12.71
CA MET A 149 3.30 -16.53 -11.43
C MET A 149 3.93 -17.75 -10.73
N GLY A 150 3.98 -17.73 -9.41
CA GLY A 150 4.51 -18.84 -8.63
C GLY A 150 3.78 -19.03 -7.32
N TRP A 151 4.53 -19.58 -6.37
CA TRP A 151 4.09 -19.77 -4.98
C TRP A 151 5.27 -19.57 -4.02
N THR A 152 6.18 -18.65 -4.36
CA THR A 152 7.35 -18.34 -3.52
C THR A 152 6.95 -17.48 -2.32
N GLY A 153 7.61 -17.68 -1.18
CA GLY A 153 7.31 -16.99 0.07
C GLY A 153 6.72 -17.91 1.14
N PRO A 154 6.66 -17.45 2.40
CA PRO A 154 6.31 -18.28 3.54
C PRO A 154 4.84 -18.74 3.52
N GLY A 155 4.60 -20.02 3.83
CA GLY A 155 3.25 -20.58 4.02
C GLY A 155 2.45 -20.82 2.73
N LEU A 156 3.05 -20.62 1.56
CA LEU A 156 2.43 -20.93 0.28
C LEU A 156 2.67 -22.37 -0.16
N SER A 157 1.78 -22.87 -1.01
CA SER A 157 1.87 -24.20 -1.61
C SER A 157 1.45 -24.12 -3.07
N ARG A 158 1.94 -25.05 -3.89
CA ARG A 158 1.61 -25.13 -5.33
C ARG A 158 0.12 -25.04 -5.62
N ASP A 159 -0.72 -25.77 -4.87
CA ASP A 159 -2.17 -25.79 -5.06
C ASP A 159 -2.86 -24.44 -4.77
N ARG A 160 -2.19 -23.57 -4.00
CA ARG A 160 -2.65 -22.20 -3.71
C ARG A 160 -1.77 -21.14 -4.38
N ALA A 161 -1.03 -21.50 -5.42
CA ALA A 161 -0.28 -20.52 -6.21
C ALA A 161 -1.19 -19.39 -6.71
N HIS A 162 -0.70 -18.16 -6.59
CA HIS A 162 -1.38 -16.93 -6.98
C HIS A 162 -0.37 -15.82 -7.21
N LEU A 163 -0.80 -14.76 -7.87
CA LEU A 163 -0.13 -13.48 -7.84
C LEU A 163 -0.68 -12.67 -6.67
N HIS A 164 0.19 -12.22 -5.78
CA HIS A 164 -0.16 -11.15 -4.86
C HIS A 164 0.07 -9.80 -5.53
N PHE A 165 -0.98 -8.98 -5.64
CA PHE A 165 -0.96 -7.70 -6.35
C PHE A 165 -1.39 -6.54 -5.45
N GLU A 166 -0.56 -5.51 -5.33
CA GLU A 166 -0.90 -4.27 -4.62
C GLU A 166 -0.81 -3.05 -5.54
N ILE A 167 -1.57 -2.01 -5.21
CA ILE A 167 -1.36 -0.62 -5.64
C ILE A 167 -1.13 0.20 -4.37
N ALA A 168 0.05 0.81 -4.22
CA ALA A 168 0.49 1.40 -2.96
C ALA A 168 1.19 2.75 -3.13
N PHE A 169 1.13 3.57 -2.08
CA PHE A 169 1.91 4.78 -1.93
C PHE A 169 3.13 4.53 -1.05
N GLN A 170 4.27 5.11 -1.43
CA GLN A 170 5.47 5.12 -0.59
C GLN A 170 5.41 6.29 0.37
N ILE A 171 5.39 6.00 1.66
CA ILE A 171 5.12 6.96 2.71
C ILE A 171 6.29 7.89 2.97
N ASN A 172 7.50 7.34 3.10
CA ASN A 172 8.70 8.11 3.27
C ASN A 172 9.83 7.55 2.36
N PRO A 173 10.34 8.33 1.38
CA PRO A 173 11.47 7.91 0.56
C PRO A 173 12.83 7.92 1.30
N LYS A 174 12.84 8.26 2.59
CA LYS A 174 13.99 8.21 3.50
C LYS A 174 13.80 7.16 4.61
N PHE A 175 13.01 6.12 4.35
CA PHE A 175 12.70 5.09 5.33
C PHE A 175 13.95 4.35 5.81
N ASP A 176 14.87 4.00 4.92
CA ASP A 176 16.10 3.30 5.29
C ASP A 176 17.04 4.20 6.11
N GLU A 177 17.06 5.49 5.79
CA GLU A 177 17.76 6.50 6.59
C GLU A 177 17.17 6.60 8.00
N TRP A 178 15.85 6.72 8.11
CA TRP A 178 15.15 6.76 9.40
C TRP A 178 15.40 5.51 10.25
N VAL A 179 15.32 4.30 9.66
CA VAL A 179 15.59 3.06 10.41
C VAL A 179 17.02 3.05 10.97
N LYS A 180 18.00 3.51 10.20
CA LYS A 180 19.42 3.57 10.63
C LYS A 180 19.64 4.62 11.71
N ALA A 181 19.00 5.78 11.58
CA ALA A 181 19.13 6.89 12.53
C ALA A 181 18.46 6.57 13.87
N GLU A 182 17.19 6.17 13.84
CA GLU A 182 16.36 6.03 15.02
C GLU A 182 16.48 4.65 15.70
N LYS A 183 16.96 3.63 14.99
CA LYS A 183 17.09 2.23 15.48
C LYS A 183 15.85 1.79 16.26
N PRO A 184 14.67 1.83 15.62
CA PRO A 184 13.37 1.68 16.30
C PRO A 184 13.13 0.24 16.82
N GLY A 185 14.06 -0.69 16.59
CA GLY A 185 14.09 -2.02 17.14
C GLY A 185 13.39 -3.06 16.25
N ARG A 186 13.21 -4.26 16.82
CA ARG A 186 12.76 -5.49 16.13
C ARG A 186 11.46 -5.42 15.31
N LEU A 187 10.65 -4.37 15.45
CA LEU A 187 9.45 -4.21 14.64
C LEU A 187 9.77 -3.73 13.22
N TRP A 188 10.92 -3.07 13.04
CA TRP A 188 11.36 -2.47 11.78
C TRP A 188 12.69 -3.06 11.29
N GLU A 189 13.37 -3.80 12.17
CA GLU A 189 14.67 -4.42 11.91
C GLU A 189 14.58 -5.96 11.90
N PRO A 190 15.31 -6.64 10.99
CA PRO A 190 16.24 -6.07 10.01
C PRO A 190 15.53 -5.46 8.78
N ASN A 191 15.99 -4.29 8.31
CA ASN A 191 15.48 -3.67 7.09
C ASN A 191 16.13 -4.27 5.83
N ARG A 192 15.71 -5.47 5.43
CA ARG A 192 16.29 -6.18 4.27
C ARG A 192 15.90 -5.59 2.91
N HIS A 193 14.95 -4.66 2.89
CA HIS A 193 14.36 -4.11 1.65
C HIS A 193 14.63 -2.62 1.45
N GLY A 194 15.41 -1.99 2.34
CA GLY A 194 15.71 -0.56 2.24
C GLY A 194 14.43 0.27 2.22
N GLU A 195 14.33 1.17 1.24
CA GLU A 195 13.15 2.02 1.01
C GLU A 195 11.88 1.25 0.62
N TRP A 196 12.03 -0.01 0.18
CA TRP A 196 10.92 -0.85 -0.31
C TRP A 196 10.39 -1.80 0.76
N ASN A 197 10.71 -1.54 2.03
CA ASN A 197 10.12 -2.27 3.14
C ASN A 197 8.59 -2.17 3.10
N GLY A 198 7.89 -3.28 3.31
CA GLY A 198 6.43 -3.28 3.31
C GLY A 198 5.80 -2.36 4.37
N LEU A 199 6.52 -1.96 5.41
CA LEU A 199 6.05 -0.95 6.38
C LEU A 199 6.05 0.48 5.82
N ASN A 200 6.82 0.73 4.75
CA ASN A 200 6.89 2.01 4.04
C ASN A 200 5.89 2.12 2.88
N LEU A 201 5.24 1.01 2.52
CA LEU A 201 4.29 0.93 1.41
C LEU A 201 2.88 0.75 1.98
N MET A 202 1.99 1.67 1.62
CA MET A 202 0.59 1.65 2.07
C MET A 202 -0.34 1.49 0.88
N GLY A 203 -0.95 0.31 0.81
CA GLY A 203 -1.88 -0.07 -0.24
C GLY A 203 -3.22 0.67 -0.18
N ILE A 204 -3.87 0.75 -1.33
CA ILE A 204 -5.29 1.00 -1.52
C ILE A 204 -5.91 -0.19 -2.26
N ASP A 205 -7.22 -0.38 -2.15
CA ASP A 205 -7.91 -1.49 -2.84
C ASP A 205 -7.75 -1.39 -4.37
N PRO A 206 -7.09 -2.36 -5.03
CA PRO A 206 -6.94 -2.35 -6.48
C PRO A 206 -8.25 -2.58 -7.24
N VAL A 207 -9.25 -3.24 -6.63
CA VAL A 207 -10.45 -3.69 -7.34
C VAL A 207 -11.27 -2.55 -7.95
N PRO A 208 -11.60 -1.46 -7.21
CA PRO A 208 -12.32 -0.34 -7.79
C PRO A 208 -11.55 0.35 -8.92
N LEU A 209 -10.22 0.33 -8.87
CA LEU A 209 -9.36 0.96 -9.89
C LEU A 209 -9.34 0.16 -11.19
N LEU A 210 -9.17 -1.15 -11.07
CA LEU A 210 -9.21 -2.09 -12.20
C LEU A 210 -10.58 -2.07 -12.89
N LYS A 211 -11.67 -2.10 -12.11
CA LYS A 211 -13.04 -2.04 -12.65
C LYS A 211 -13.32 -0.72 -13.36
N ALA A 212 -12.97 0.40 -12.74
CA ALA A 212 -13.18 1.72 -13.33
C ALA A 212 -12.39 1.88 -14.64
N ALA A 213 -11.14 1.41 -14.70
CA ALA A 213 -10.35 1.44 -15.92
C ALA A 213 -10.92 0.54 -17.04
N ASN A 214 -11.42 -0.65 -16.70
CA ASN A 214 -12.09 -1.54 -17.67
C ASN A 214 -13.38 -0.96 -18.24
N GLU A 215 -14.04 -0.07 -17.49
CA GLU A 215 -15.23 0.67 -17.93
C GLU A 215 -14.87 2.01 -18.62
N GLU A 216 -13.62 2.19 -19.03
CA GLU A 216 -13.09 3.44 -19.65
C GLU A 216 -13.27 4.68 -18.75
N ASN A 217 -13.37 4.48 -17.45
CA ASN A 217 -13.64 5.50 -16.43
C ASN A 217 -12.52 5.55 -15.37
N SER A 218 -11.27 5.43 -15.81
CA SER A 218 -10.08 5.48 -14.95
C SER A 218 -10.12 6.64 -13.97
N LEU A 219 -9.84 6.38 -12.70
CA LEU A 219 -9.87 7.40 -11.66
C LEU A 219 -8.59 8.23 -11.63
N THR A 220 -8.68 9.45 -11.12
CA THR A 220 -7.51 10.18 -10.61
C THR A 220 -7.10 9.63 -9.25
N TRP A 221 -5.86 9.89 -8.82
CA TRP A 221 -5.41 9.51 -7.48
C TRP A 221 -6.24 10.18 -6.38
N LYS A 222 -6.73 11.42 -6.60
CA LYS A 222 -7.63 12.13 -5.65
C LYS A 222 -8.95 11.41 -5.49
N GLU A 223 -9.58 11.02 -6.59
CA GLU A 223 -10.84 10.26 -6.59
C GLU A 223 -10.66 8.88 -5.95
N ALA A 224 -9.50 8.24 -6.13
CA ALA A 224 -9.18 6.96 -5.50
C ALA A 224 -8.99 7.09 -3.98
N LEU A 225 -8.28 8.13 -3.52
CA LEU A 225 -8.06 8.40 -2.10
C LEU A 225 -9.33 8.87 -1.39
N SER A 226 -10.18 9.67 -2.04
CA SER A 226 -11.44 10.13 -1.44
C SER A 226 -12.44 9.00 -1.16
N LYS A 227 -12.26 7.83 -1.78
CA LYS A 227 -13.07 6.63 -1.57
C LYS A 227 -12.56 5.75 -0.42
N GLN A 228 -11.39 6.05 0.15
CA GLN A 228 -10.85 5.28 1.26
C GLN A 228 -11.59 5.62 2.57
N PRO A 229 -11.83 4.62 3.45
CA PRO A 229 -12.51 4.87 4.71
C PRO A 229 -11.61 5.65 5.66
N GLY A 230 -12.17 6.67 6.32
CA GLY A 230 -11.57 7.25 7.51
C GLY A 230 -11.51 6.22 8.64
N GLY A 231 -10.40 6.16 9.35
CA GLY A 231 -10.18 5.26 10.48
C GLY A 231 -10.01 6.02 11.77
N PHE A 232 -8.92 6.77 11.89
CA PHE A 232 -8.56 7.46 13.13
C PHE A 232 -7.80 8.76 12.85
N THR A 233 -7.76 9.65 13.84
CA THR A 233 -7.06 10.94 13.73
C THR A 233 -5.97 11.04 14.78
N VAL A 234 -4.77 11.43 14.34
CA VAL A 234 -3.62 11.69 15.20
C VAL A 234 -3.28 13.17 15.15
N ARG A 235 -3.23 13.81 16.32
CA ARG A 235 -2.67 15.15 16.47
C ARG A 235 -1.17 15.04 16.63
N VAL A 236 -0.41 15.74 15.80
CA VAL A 236 1.05 15.79 15.83
C VAL A 236 1.53 17.22 16.10
N PRO A 237 2.73 17.39 16.70
CA PRO A 237 3.35 18.71 16.82
C PRO A 237 3.56 19.36 15.45
N THR A 238 3.80 20.66 15.41
CA THR A 238 4.37 21.28 14.20
C THR A 238 5.73 20.68 13.90
N PHE A 239 6.03 20.46 12.62
CA PHE A 239 7.29 19.88 12.16
C PHE A 239 7.86 20.71 11.00
N GLU A 240 9.17 20.60 10.80
CA GLU A 240 9.87 21.25 9.70
C GLU A 240 9.92 20.36 8.45
N GLY A 241 10.00 21.00 7.28
CA GLY A 241 10.04 20.33 5.99
C GLY A 241 8.65 19.95 5.46
N THR A 242 8.63 19.15 4.40
CA THR A 242 7.39 18.69 3.76
C THR A 242 7.50 17.19 3.50
N PRO A 243 7.01 16.35 4.42
CA PRO A 243 6.88 14.92 4.20
C PRO A 243 6.21 14.62 2.85
N THR A 244 6.71 13.61 2.14
CA THR A 244 6.28 13.29 0.77
C THR A 244 4.78 13.02 0.68
N TRP A 245 4.20 12.37 1.70
CA TRP A 245 2.78 12.08 1.76
C TRP A 245 1.89 13.33 1.83
N MET A 246 2.41 14.49 2.22
CA MET A 246 1.65 15.74 2.16
C MET A 246 1.29 16.20 0.74
N ARG A 247 1.91 15.62 -0.29
CA ARG A 247 1.63 15.96 -1.70
C ARG A 247 0.27 15.45 -2.18
N TRP A 248 -0.27 14.41 -1.55
CA TRP A 248 -1.51 13.75 -1.99
C TRP A 248 -2.67 13.88 -1.00
N ILE A 249 -2.50 14.59 0.11
CA ILE A 249 -3.59 14.80 1.07
C ILE A 249 -4.29 16.13 0.82
N GLU A 250 -5.55 16.20 1.23
CA GLU A 250 -6.25 17.47 1.38
C GLU A 250 -5.73 18.19 2.64
N ARG A 251 -5.29 19.45 2.50
CA ARG A 251 -4.83 20.28 3.62
C ARG A 251 -5.81 21.43 3.87
N LYS A 252 -6.34 21.53 5.08
CA LYS A 252 -7.12 22.70 5.52
C LYS A 252 -6.36 23.43 6.62
N SER A 253 -6.03 24.69 6.34
CA SER A 253 -5.32 25.55 7.29
C SER A 253 -6.06 26.86 7.45
N PRO A 254 -7.14 26.91 8.25
CA PRO A 254 -7.84 28.17 8.53
C PRO A 254 -6.96 29.19 9.27
N SER A 255 -5.91 28.74 9.97
CA SER A 255 -4.88 29.57 10.60
C SER A 255 -3.62 29.66 9.74
N ALA A 256 -2.98 30.83 9.74
CA ALA A 256 -1.66 31.05 9.13
C ALA A 256 -0.51 30.47 9.97
N GLN A 257 -0.74 30.22 11.27
CA GLN A 257 0.25 29.67 12.21
C GLN A 257 -0.42 28.57 13.06
N PRO A 258 -0.43 27.31 12.60
CA PRO A 258 -0.93 26.19 13.38
C PRO A 258 -0.03 25.91 14.58
N LEU A 259 -0.62 25.43 15.69
CA LEU A 259 0.12 24.94 16.86
C LEU A 259 0.30 23.40 16.83
N SER A 260 -0.47 22.72 15.97
CA SER A 260 -0.38 21.28 15.70
C SER A 260 -1.05 20.95 14.37
N TRP A 261 -0.98 19.68 13.97
CA TRP A 261 -1.69 19.14 12.81
C TRP A 261 -2.49 17.90 13.19
N ASP A 262 -3.76 17.87 12.83
CA ASP A 262 -4.61 16.69 12.94
C ASP A 262 -4.58 15.93 11.61
N ILE A 263 -4.04 14.71 11.62
CA ILE A 263 -3.90 13.85 10.44
C ILE A 263 -4.97 12.77 10.50
N GLU A 264 -5.92 12.80 9.57
CA GLU A 264 -6.90 11.74 9.37
C GLU A 264 -6.27 10.62 8.55
N MET A 265 -6.38 9.38 9.03
CA MET A 265 -5.79 8.20 8.42
C MET A 265 -6.84 7.13 8.16
N THR A 266 -6.61 6.28 7.15
CA THR A 266 -7.33 5.01 7.03
C THR A 266 -7.04 4.13 8.24
N PRO A 267 -7.85 3.08 8.49
CA PRO A 267 -7.58 2.18 9.59
C PRO A 267 -6.19 1.52 9.50
N TRP A 268 -5.64 1.28 8.30
CA TRP A 268 -4.28 0.74 8.12
C TRP A 268 -3.16 1.80 8.09
N GLY A 269 -3.49 3.07 8.31
CA GLY A 269 -2.53 4.16 8.51
C GLY A 269 -2.17 4.96 7.25
N LEU A 270 -2.92 4.87 6.16
CA LEU A 270 -2.71 5.73 4.99
C LEU A 270 -3.26 7.15 5.28
N PRO A 271 -2.46 8.22 5.17
CA PRO A 271 -2.96 9.59 5.34
C PRO A 271 -3.96 9.98 4.27
N LEU A 272 -5.07 10.58 4.69
CA LEU A 272 -6.12 11.06 3.81
C LEU A 272 -6.20 12.58 3.81
N ARG A 273 -6.15 13.19 4.99
CA ARG A 273 -6.36 14.62 5.20
C ARG A 273 -5.52 15.14 6.35
N MET A 274 -5.24 16.44 6.32
CA MET A 274 -4.58 17.13 7.41
C MET A 274 -5.21 18.50 7.68
N GLU A 275 -5.52 18.77 8.94
CA GLU A 275 -6.15 20.01 9.38
C GLU A 275 -5.29 20.71 10.45
N ALA A 276 -5.21 22.04 10.37
CA ALA A 276 -4.47 22.85 11.34
C ALA A 276 -5.15 22.83 12.72
N GLY A 277 -4.39 22.47 13.76
CA GLY A 277 -4.82 22.47 15.15
C GLY A 277 -4.40 23.73 15.92
N GLY A 278 -5.22 24.11 16.92
CA GLY A 278 -4.99 25.25 17.82
C GLY A 278 -4.41 24.88 19.18
N GLU A 279 -4.01 23.63 19.39
CA GLU A 279 -3.43 23.15 20.65
C GLU A 279 -1.97 22.72 20.44
N VAL A 280 -1.11 23.01 21.40
CA VAL A 280 0.27 22.50 21.42
C VAL A 280 0.27 21.08 21.95
N VAL A 281 0.89 20.16 21.21
CA VAL A 281 1.19 18.81 21.70
C VAL A 281 2.70 18.58 21.64
N ALA A 282 3.25 17.87 22.63
CA ALA A 282 4.68 17.56 22.69
C ALA A 282 5.03 16.30 21.86
N GLU A 283 4.09 15.40 21.68
CA GLU A 283 4.25 14.15 20.96
C GLU A 283 2.95 13.79 20.20
N PRO A 284 3.00 12.88 19.22
CA PRO A 284 1.80 12.38 18.55
C PRO A 284 0.78 11.77 19.53
N VAL A 285 -0.47 12.24 19.48
CA VAL A 285 -1.56 11.76 20.33
C VAL A 285 -2.79 11.39 19.51
N LEU A 286 -3.47 10.31 19.91
CA LEU A 286 -4.72 9.88 19.29
C LEU A 286 -5.85 10.82 19.74
N VAL A 287 -6.52 11.50 18.80
CA VAL A 287 -7.59 12.47 19.12
C VAL A 287 -8.97 12.04 18.65
N ALA A 288 -9.06 11.15 17.65
CA ALA A 288 -10.31 10.52 17.25
C ALA A 288 -10.14 9.00 17.20
N ASN A 289 -11.03 8.29 17.89
CA ASN A 289 -10.96 6.85 18.10
C ASN A 289 -11.70 6.09 16.97
N PRO A 290 -11.09 5.06 16.36
CA PRO A 290 -11.73 4.24 15.32
C PRO A 290 -12.88 3.34 15.82
N GLY A 291 -13.14 3.24 17.12
CA GLY A 291 -14.22 2.40 17.67
C GLY A 291 -13.96 1.92 19.10
N LYS A 292 -14.55 0.79 19.49
CA LYS A 292 -14.34 0.22 20.84
C LYS A 292 -12.96 -0.43 20.98
N PRO A 293 -12.35 -0.49 22.18
CA PRO A 293 -11.02 -1.08 22.36
C PRO A 293 -10.84 -2.53 21.91
N SER A 294 -11.91 -3.34 21.99
CA SER A 294 -11.93 -4.73 21.51
C SER A 294 -11.81 -4.86 20.00
N GLU A 295 -12.16 -3.81 19.26
CA GLU A 295 -12.22 -3.78 17.79
C GLU A 295 -11.06 -2.96 17.23
N GLY A 296 -10.73 -1.83 17.86
CA GLY A 296 -9.75 -0.86 17.35
C GLY A 296 -8.32 -1.39 17.19
N LYS A 297 -7.85 -2.32 18.03
CA LYS A 297 -6.51 -2.93 17.86
C LYS A 297 -6.41 -3.69 16.54
N TYR A 298 -7.45 -4.47 16.21
CA TYR A 298 -7.49 -5.29 15.00
C TYR A 298 -7.80 -4.43 13.79
N TYR A 299 -8.81 -3.55 13.92
CA TYR A 299 -9.22 -2.64 12.88
C TYR A 299 -8.13 -1.65 12.46
N CYS A 300 -7.13 -1.39 13.32
CA CYS A 300 -6.04 -0.47 13.00
C CYS A 300 -4.66 -1.12 12.85
N ARG A 301 -4.59 -2.43 12.56
CA ARG A 301 -3.32 -3.15 12.33
C ARG A 301 -2.29 -2.90 13.45
N GLY A 302 -2.76 -2.77 14.69
CA GLY A 302 -1.92 -2.50 15.86
C GLY A 302 -1.37 -1.07 15.98
N LEU A 303 -1.78 -0.10 15.16
CA LEU A 303 -1.38 1.32 15.28
C LEU A 303 -1.95 1.96 16.55
N VAL A 304 -3.13 1.54 16.97
CA VAL A 304 -3.75 1.93 18.24
C VAL A 304 -3.93 0.73 19.16
N GLN A 305 -4.02 1.00 20.46
CA GLN A 305 -4.23 0.01 21.51
C GLN A 305 -5.11 0.58 22.62
N ALA A 306 -5.69 -0.31 23.44
CA ALA A 306 -6.40 0.09 24.64
C ALA A 306 -5.49 0.89 25.59
N ASP A 307 -6.05 1.90 26.25
CA ASP A 307 -5.36 2.72 27.25
C ASP A 307 -5.43 2.15 28.67
N GLY A 308 -6.27 1.12 28.89
CA GLY A 308 -6.54 0.50 30.20
C GLY A 308 -7.64 1.19 31.02
N LYS A 309 -8.26 2.25 30.49
CA LYS A 309 -9.30 3.09 31.12
C LYS A 309 -10.62 3.10 30.32
N GLY A 310 -10.75 2.20 29.35
CA GLY A 310 -11.91 2.13 28.45
C GLY A 310 -11.76 2.96 27.17
N GLY A 311 -10.64 3.67 27.00
CA GLY A 311 -10.29 4.43 25.80
C GLY A 311 -9.23 3.76 24.94
N MET A 312 -8.75 4.51 23.95
CA MET A 312 -7.70 4.09 23.00
C MET A 312 -6.57 5.12 22.98
N LYS A 313 -5.37 4.65 22.64
CA LYS A 313 -4.18 5.48 22.45
C LYS A 313 -3.30 4.91 21.34
N LEU A 314 -2.35 5.70 20.85
CA LEU A 314 -1.31 5.17 19.96
C LEU A 314 -0.51 4.07 20.67
N SER A 315 -0.31 2.96 19.94
CA SER A 315 0.61 1.92 20.38
C SER A 315 2.06 2.38 20.21
N LYS A 316 3.02 1.58 20.69
CA LYS A 316 4.44 1.81 20.37
C LYS A 316 4.65 1.84 18.85
N PHE A 317 4.04 0.90 18.13
CA PHE A 317 4.12 0.82 16.67
C PHE A 317 3.46 2.03 16.00
N GLY A 318 2.33 2.50 16.51
CA GLY A 318 1.66 3.71 16.02
C GLY A 318 2.52 4.97 16.18
N ARG A 319 3.13 5.18 17.35
CA ARG A 319 4.05 6.32 17.56
C ARG A 319 5.26 6.26 16.62
N GLN A 320 5.90 5.11 16.50
CA GLN A 320 7.03 4.92 15.57
C GLN A 320 6.62 5.11 14.11
N THR A 321 5.38 4.76 13.75
CA THR A 321 4.85 5.05 12.42
C THR A 321 4.75 6.55 12.19
N MET A 322 4.29 7.33 13.17
CA MET A 322 4.24 8.79 13.07
C MET A 322 5.64 9.41 12.95
N GLU A 323 6.59 8.94 13.76
CA GLU A 323 8.00 9.34 13.69
C GLU A 323 8.57 9.09 12.28
N MET A 324 8.39 7.87 11.75
CA MET A 324 8.81 7.51 10.39
C MET A 324 8.15 8.39 9.33
N MET A 325 6.85 8.65 9.45
CA MET A 325 6.09 9.44 8.49
C MET A 325 6.52 10.91 8.44
N LEU A 326 6.89 11.47 9.58
CA LEU A 326 7.25 12.87 9.72
C LEU A 326 8.74 13.13 9.51
N TYR A 327 9.55 12.08 9.36
CA TYR A 327 10.99 12.20 9.18
C TYR A 327 11.35 12.86 7.84
N THR A 328 11.91 14.08 7.91
CA THR A 328 12.31 14.89 6.73
C THR A 328 13.81 15.21 6.70
N VAL A 329 14.51 15.13 7.83
CA VAL A 329 15.86 15.68 8.02
C VAL A 329 16.92 14.59 8.05
N SER A 330 18.00 14.79 7.29
CA SER A 330 19.30 14.17 7.54
C SER A 330 20.05 15.04 8.56
N THR A 331 19.86 14.84 9.86
CA THR A 331 20.77 15.44 10.86
C THR A 331 21.78 14.38 11.26
N PRO A 332 23.05 14.48 10.85
CA PRO A 332 24.11 13.84 11.61
C PRO A 332 24.13 14.53 12.98
N SER A 333 23.92 13.79 14.07
CA SER A 333 24.26 14.31 15.39
C SER A 333 25.75 14.71 15.40
N PRO A 334 26.10 15.85 16.02
CA PRO A 334 27.47 16.37 16.05
C PRO A 334 28.47 15.41 16.71
#